data_AF-A0A8S3RYS8-F1
#
_entry.id   AF-A0A8S3RYS8-F1
#
_cell.length_a   1.000
_cell.length_b   1.000
_cell.length_c   1.000
_cell.angle_alpha   90.00
_cell.angle_beta   90.00
_cell.angle_gamma   90.00
#
_symmetry.space_group_name_H-M   'P 1'
#
loop_
_entity.id
_entity.type
_entity.pdbx_description
1 polymer ?
#
loop_
_entity_poly.entity_id
_entity_poly.type
_entity_poly.pdbx_seq_one_letter_code
_entity_poly.pdbx_strand_id
1 'polypeptide(L)'
;MNSINALYELGIPIKRSSKDISNMNNYGHKLLEFCKNLDLYIVNGRISNDQLVGAVTTSKNTLIDYAIVSPMLFKCISYFNIENFDPILSDIHCPVVIHFDTSVILESVDTLSHDDNSNVVYKSKWKNNNANVFLENLNDENIHDLVEKLENLDVNNINVETVNNVILNCNSIIKNAADKADMIVEFKPRTVDLVSGQKNVNLILIKIVI
;
A
#
# COMPACT_ATOMS: atom_id res chain seq x y z
N MET A 1 -5.79 10.41 -14.06
CA MET A 1 -5.37 11.67 -13.41
C MET A 1 -3.86 11.60 -13.26
N ASN A 2 -3.09 12.61 -13.70
CA ASN A 2 -1.63 12.57 -13.53
C ASN A 2 -1.31 12.65 -12.03
N SER A 3 -0.49 11.75 -11.51
CA SER A 3 -0.16 11.62 -10.09
C SER A 3 0.49 12.88 -9.51
N ILE A 4 1.20 13.63 -10.35
CA ILE A 4 1.71 14.96 -10.03
C ILE A 4 0.57 15.97 -9.81
N ASN A 5 -0.51 15.91 -10.59
CA ASN A 5 -1.67 16.79 -10.40
C ASN A 5 -2.37 16.50 -9.08
N ALA A 6 -2.47 15.23 -8.67
CA ALA A 6 -3.04 14.86 -7.38
C ALA A 6 -2.27 15.50 -6.20
N LEU A 7 -0.93 15.54 -6.28
CA LEU A 7 -0.11 16.23 -5.29
C LEU A 7 -0.37 17.75 -5.30
N TYR A 8 -0.47 18.37 -6.49
CA TYR A 8 -0.79 19.79 -6.61
C TYR A 8 -2.15 20.16 -6.01
N GLU A 9 -3.18 19.35 -6.27
CA GLU A 9 -4.53 19.56 -5.73
C GLU A 9 -4.57 19.44 -4.21
N LEU A 10 -3.76 18.54 -3.64
CA LEU A 10 -3.60 18.39 -2.20
C LEU A 10 -2.66 19.42 -1.57
N GLY A 11 -2.08 20.33 -2.36
CA GLY A 11 -1.12 21.33 -1.87
C GLY A 11 0.22 20.74 -1.42
N ILE A 12 0.57 19.55 -1.89
CA ILE A 12 1.76 18.82 -1.47
C ILE A 12 2.94 19.18 -2.38
N PRO A 13 4.08 19.61 -1.82
CA PRO A 13 5.22 20.02 -2.63
C PRO A 13 5.81 18.84 -3.40
N ILE A 14 6.10 19.05 -4.70
CA ILE A 14 6.72 18.03 -5.56
C ILE A 14 8.17 17.73 -5.15
N LYS A 15 8.90 18.75 -4.68
CA LYS A 15 10.25 18.58 -4.12
C LYS A 15 10.14 18.44 -2.59
N ARG A 16 10.69 17.36 -2.04
CA ARG A 16 10.79 17.18 -0.59
C ARG A 16 11.87 18.09 0.01
N SER A 17 11.64 18.56 1.23
CA SER A 17 12.72 19.09 2.06
C SER A 17 13.57 17.96 2.65
N SER A 18 14.85 18.24 2.91
CA SER A 18 15.75 17.32 3.60
C SER A 18 16.87 18.10 4.27
N LYS A 19 17.14 17.77 5.53
CA LYS A 19 18.32 18.20 6.29
C LYS A 19 19.51 17.26 6.14
N ASP A 20 19.28 16.06 5.57
CA ASP A 20 20.38 15.16 5.23
C ASP A 20 21.18 15.78 4.09
N ILE A 21 22.41 16.19 4.41
CA ILE A 21 23.37 16.80 3.49
C ILE A 21 24.28 15.76 2.84
N SER A 22 24.14 14.48 3.20
CA SER A 22 24.97 13.43 2.64
C SER A 22 24.64 13.20 1.16
N ASN A 23 25.67 12.81 0.40
CA ASN A 23 25.48 12.45 -0.99
C ASN A 23 24.67 11.15 -1.07
N MET A 24 23.68 11.13 -1.96
CA MET A 24 22.90 9.95 -2.24
C MET A 24 23.79 8.80 -2.74
N ASN A 25 23.64 7.62 -2.15
CA ASN A 25 24.35 6.42 -2.57
C ASN A 25 23.52 5.60 -3.60
N ASN A 26 24.09 4.49 -4.06
CA ASN A 26 23.43 3.58 -5.02
C ASN A 26 22.09 3.03 -4.52
N TYR A 27 21.93 2.82 -3.21
CA TYR A 27 20.66 2.36 -2.63
C TYR A 27 19.59 3.45 -2.68
N GLY A 28 19.97 4.71 -2.41
CA GLY A 28 19.09 5.86 -2.58
C GLY A 28 18.62 6.02 -4.03
N HIS A 29 19.52 5.83 -5.00
CA HIS A 29 19.15 5.84 -6.42
C HIS A 29 18.14 4.74 -6.77
N LYS A 30 18.37 3.51 -6.32
CA LYS A 30 17.44 2.38 -6.52
C LYS A 30 16.08 2.61 -5.86
N LEU A 31 16.06 3.19 -4.66
CA LEU A 31 14.81 3.53 -3.97
C LEU A 31 14.02 4.58 -4.76
N LEU A 32 14.68 5.60 -5.29
CA LEU A 32 14.01 6.62 -6.12
C LEU A 32 13.51 6.04 -7.44
N GLU A 33 14.26 5.14 -8.07
CA GLU A 33 13.84 4.44 -9.28
C GLU A 33 12.61 3.57 -9.00
N PHE A 34 12.62 2.79 -7.92
CA PHE A 34 11.47 2.03 -7.44
C PHE A 34 10.23 2.92 -7.24
N CYS A 35 10.41 4.07 -6.56
CA CYS A 35 9.31 5.00 -6.33
C CYS A 35 8.76 5.57 -7.65
N LYS A 36 9.61 5.95 -8.59
CA LYS A 36 9.19 6.45 -9.90
C LYS A 36 8.45 5.40 -10.72
N ASN A 37 8.94 4.17 -10.72
CA ASN A 37 8.38 3.08 -11.51
C ASN A 37 7.01 2.62 -10.99
N LEU A 38 6.78 2.74 -9.69
CA LEU A 38 5.52 2.33 -9.05
C LEU A 38 4.59 3.49 -8.70
N ASP A 39 4.93 4.71 -9.14
CA ASP A 39 4.20 5.93 -8.80
C ASP A 39 3.96 6.09 -7.28
N LEU A 40 5.03 5.90 -6.52
CA LEU A 40 5.09 6.06 -5.08
C LEU A 40 5.88 7.32 -4.73
N TYR A 41 5.54 7.91 -3.58
CA TYR A 41 6.11 9.17 -3.13
C TYR A 41 6.55 9.04 -1.67
N ILE A 42 7.77 9.50 -1.42
CA ILE A 42 8.32 9.64 -0.07
C ILE A 42 7.58 10.77 0.65
N VAL A 43 7.03 10.48 1.84
CA VAL A 43 6.30 11.41 2.70
C VAL A 43 7.25 12.36 3.44
N ASN A 44 8.42 11.88 3.86
CA ASN A 44 9.43 12.67 4.58
C ASN A 44 9.72 13.99 3.83
N GLY A 45 9.64 15.10 4.55
CA GLY A 45 9.88 16.45 4.05
C GLY A 45 8.75 17.07 3.24
N ARG A 46 7.56 16.46 3.17
CA ARG A 46 6.46 16.94 2.32
C ARG A 46 5.22 17.44 3.05
N ILE A 47 4.88 16.88 4.21
CA ILE A 47 3.58 17.14 4.85
C ILE A 47 3.73 17.33 6.37
N SER A 48 2.74 17.98 6.97
CA SER A 48 2.59 18.16 8.41
C SER A 48 3.84 18.80 9.04
N ASN A 49 4.24 18.36 10.23
CA ASN A 49 5.34 18.98 10.97
C ASN A 49 6.71 18.82 10.29
N ASP A 50 6.83 17.88 9.35
CA ASP A 50 8.07 17.69 8.60
C ASP A 50 8.09 18.46 7.26
N GLN A 51 6.97 19.08 6.87
CA GLN A 51 6.91 19.93 5.67
C GLN A 51 7.86 21.12 5.83
N LEU A 52 8.67 21.39 4.80
CA LEU A 52 9.73 22.41 4.80
C LEU A 52 10.88 22.15 5.80
N VAL A 53 10.74 21.21 6.72
CA VAL A 53 11.78 20.81 7.69
C VAL A 53 12.66 19.70 7.12
N GLY A 54 12.08 18.57 6.73
CA GLY A 54 12.81 17.41 6.19
C GLY A 54 13.81 16.83 7.18
N ALA A 55 13.36 16.51 8.38
CA ALA A 55 14.17 15.97 9.46
C ALA A 55 14.88 14.66 9.07
N VAL A 56 16.01 14.44 9.73
CA VAL A 56 16.83 13.23 9.67
C VAL A 56 16.25 12.16 10.59
N THR A 57 16.37 10.89 10.23
CA THR A 57 15.79 9.78 11.01
C THR A 57 16.82 9.06 11.88
N THR A 58 18.01 9.63 12.03
CA THR A 58 19.04 9.08 12.90
C THR A 58 19.68 10.15 13.77
N SER A 59 20.21 9.73 14.92
CA SER A 59 21.03 10.57 15.81
C SER A 59 22.35 11.02 15.18
N LYS A 60 22.74 10.45 14.03
CA LYS A 60 23.91 10.84 13.23
C LYS A 60 23.58 11.79 12.08
N ASN A 61 22.40 12.39 12.08
CA ASN A 61 21.95 13.32 11.06
C ASN A 61 21.85 12.73 9.65
N THR A 62 21.43 11.47 9.53
CA THR A 62 21.16 10.81 8.24
C THR A 62 19.68 10.48 8.09
N LEU A 63 19.20 10.42 6.85
CA LEU A 63 17.84 10.03 6.51
C LEU A 63 17.87 8.67 5.79
N ILE A 64 17.54 7.61 6.55
CA ILE A 64 17.56 6.23 6.04
C ILE A 64 16.24 5.49 6.24
N ASP A 65 15.32 6.05 7.04
CA ASP A 65 13.98 5.51 7.28
C ASP A 65 12.94 6.38 6.55
N TYR A 66 12.20 5.76 5.63
CA TYR A 66 11.29 6.49 4.75
C TYR A 66 9.86 5.97 4.90
N ALA A 67 8.91 6.89 5.06
CA ALA A 67 7.50 6.61 4.81
C ALA A 67 7.20 6.85 3.34
N ILE A 68 6.60 5.87 2.66
CA ILE A 68 6.35 5.89 1.22
C ILE A 68 4.88 5.51 0.98
N VAL A 69 4.19 6.30 0.18
CA VAL A 69 2.75 6.13 -0.10
C VAL A 69 2.44 6.39 -1.57
N SER A 70 1.30 5.89 -2.04
CA SER A 70 0.72 6.32 -3.31
C SER A 70 0.13 7.73 -3.20
N PRO A 71 0.00 8.49 -4.31
CA PRO A 71 -0.54 9.84 -4.30
C PRO A 71 -1.88 9.97 -3.57
N MET A 72 -2.77 8.99 -3.75
CA MET A 72 -4.12 9.01 -3.20
C MET A 72 -4.15 8.87 -1.67
N LEU A 73 -3.11 8.28 -1.06
CA LEU A 73 -3.07 8.08 0.39
C LEU A 73 -2.63 9.34 1.14
N PHE A 74 -2.06 10.33 0.47
CA PHE A 74 -1.69 11.58 1.12
C PHE A 74 -2.88 12.31 1.76
N LYS A 75 -4.07 12.25 1.14
CA LYS A 75 -5.29 12.84 1.70
C LYS A 75 -5.69 12.23 3.05
N CYS A 76 -5.21 11.01 3.31
CA CYS A 76 -5.49 10.28 4.53
C CYS A 76 -4.45 10.56 5.61
N ILE A 77 -3.32 11.22 5.31
CA ILE A 77 -2.29 11.48 6.30
C ILE A 77 -2.71 12.72 7.10
N SER A 78 -3.21 12.51 8.32
CA SER A 78 -3.60 13.59 9.22
C SER A 78 -2.42 14.14 10.01
N TYR A 79 -1.36 13.35 10.18
CA TYR A 79 -0.16 13.74 10.90
C TYR A 79 1.06 12.98 10.41
N PHE A 80 2.18 13.68 10.32
CA PHE A 80 3.49 13.10 10.04
C PHE A 80 4.56 13.89 10.80
N ASN A 81 5.45 13.18 11.48
CA ASN A 81 6.57 13.79 12.20
C ASN A 81 7.73 12.80 12.38
N ILE A 82 8.94 13.34 12.48
CA ILE A 82 10.09 12.60 13.01
C ILE A 82 10.29 13.04 14.46
N GLU A 83 10.16 12.12 15.40
CA GLU A 83 10.35 12.42 16.82
C GLU A 83 11.83 12.43 17.21
N ASN A 84 12.12 12.97 18.39
CA ASN A 84 13.49 13.02 18.89
C ASN A 84 14.01 11.60 19.16
N PHE A 85 15.32 11.42 18.98
CA PHE A 85 16.01 10.19 19.35
C PHE A 85 15.83 9.89 20.84
N ASP A 86 15.45 8.65 21.16
CA ASP A 86 15.35 8.13 22.52
C ASP A 86 16.33 6.95 22.69
N PRO A 87 17.41 7.11 23.47
CA PRO A 87 18.38 6.06 23.73
C PRO A 87 17.81 4.81 24.42
N ILE A 88 16.63 4.91 25.03
CA ILE A 88 15.93 3.78 25.66
C ILE A 88 15.24 2.91 24.59
N LEU A 89 14.76 3.53 23.51
CA LEU A 89 13.96 2.87 22.48
C LEU A 89 14.76 2.50 21.23
N SER A 90 15.90 3.14 20.99
CA SER A 90 16.77 2.85 19.85
C SER A 90 18.24 3.16 20.15
N ASP A 91 19.13 2.49 19.44
CA ASP A 91 20.56 2.74 19.41
C ASP A 91 20.94 3.95 18.53
N ILE A 92 20.18 4.20 17.45
CA ILE A 92 20.53 5.26 16.49
C ILE A 92 19.33 5.89 15.77
N HIS A 93 18.15 5.27 15.76
CA HIS A 93 17.02 5.71 14.96
C HIS A 93 16.06 6.62 15.73
N CYS A 94 15.63 7.68 15.06
CA CYS A 94 14.52 8.53 15.47
C CYS A 94 13.19 7.90 15.03
N PRO A 95 12.14 7.91 15.88
CA PRO A 95 10.83 7.39 15.47
C PRO A 95 10.22 8.17 14.30
N VAL A 96 9.74 7.45 13.29
CA VAL A 96 8.92 7.99 12.21
C VAL A 96 7.45 7.79 12.58
N VAL A 97 6.73 8.88 12.84
CA VAL A 97 5.34 8.85 13.29
C VAL A 97 4.42 9.29 12.16
N ILE A 98 3.42 8.47 11.85
CA ILE A 98 2.41 8.75 10.83
C ILE A 98 1.02 8.39 11.36
N HIS A 99 0.07 9.30 11.23
CA HIS A 99 -1.34 9.03 11.52
C HIS A 99 -2.15 9.07 10.23
N PHE A 100 -3.06 8.11 10.12
CA PHE A 100 -4.01 8.05 9.04
C PHE A 100 -5.41 8.35 9.55
N ASP A 101 -6.10 9.28 8.89
CA ASP A 101 -7.53 9.45 8.97
C ASP A 101 -8.19 8.71 7.79
N THR A 102 -8.81 7.58 8.10
CA THR A 102 -9.47 6.72 7.12
C THR A 102 -10.91 7.15 6.81
N SER A 103 -11.46 8.14 7.53
CA SER A 103 -12.80 8.65 7.24
C SER A 103 -12.89 9.25 5.83
N VAL A 104 -11.82 9.90 5.37
CA VAL A 104 -11.66 10.49 4.02
C VAL A 104 -11.72 9.46 2.87
N ILE A 105 -11.55 8.16 3.17
CA ILE A 105 -11.69 7.09 2.18
C ILE A 105 -13.16 6.69 2.02
N LEU A 106 -13.94 6.75 3.10
CA LEU A 106 -15.34 6.30 3.13
C LEU A 106 -16.27 7.19 2.29
N GLU A 107 -16.05 8.50 2.29
CA GLU A 107 -16.86 9.46 1.51
C GLU A 107 -16.79 9.25 -0.01
N SER A 108 -15.71 8.65 -0.52
CA SER A 108 -15.52 8.39 -1.97
C SER A 108 -16.16 7.08 -2.48
N VAL A 109 -16.67 6.23 -1.58
CA VAL A 109 -17.27 4.93 -1.95
C VAL A 109 -18.79 5.02 -2.06
N ASP A 110 -19.43 5.96 -1.35
CA ASP A 110 -20.89 6.15 -1.39
C ASP A 110 -21.41 6.65 -2.76
N THR A 111 -20.53 7.12 -3.64
CA THR A 111 -20.88 7.52 -5.02
C THR A 111 -20.88 6.38 -6.04
N LEU A 112 -20.56 5.14 -5.66
CA LEU A 112 -20.65 3.97 -6.53
C LEU A 112 -21.81 3.07 -6.09
N SER A 113 -22.94 3.27 -6.76
CA SER A 113 -24.14 2.42 -6.85
C SER A 113 -24.89 2.12 -5.54
N HIS A 114 -26.03 2.81 -5.36
CA HIS A 114 -27.26 2.15 -4.94
C HIS A 114 -27.59 1.06 -5.97
N ASP A 115 -27.10 -0.15 -5.74
CA ASP A 115 -27.81 -1.35 -6.18
C ASP A 115 -28.18 -2.12 -4.92
N ASP A 116 -29.49 -2.16 -4.64
CA ASP A 116 -30.12 -2.88 -3.54
C ASP A 116 -29.98 -4.40 -3.75
N ASN A 117 -28.78 -4.91 -3.54
CA ASN A 117 -28.59 -6.32 -3.24
C ASN A 117 -27.59 -6.43 -2.11
N SER A 118 -28.03 -7.05 -1.01
CA SER A 118 -27.29 -7.23 0.24
C SER A 118 -25.87 -7.74 -0.02
N ASN A 119 -24.90 -6.82 -0.05
CA ASN A 119 -23.50 -7.13 -0.30
C ASN A 119 -22.89 -7.79 0.94
N VAL A 120 -23.05 -9.10 1.00
CA VAL A 120 -22.22 -9.98 1.81
C VAL A 120 -20.76 -9.68 1.48
N VAL A 121 -20.04 -9.08 2.42
CA VAL A 121 -18.62 -8.83 2.25
C VAL A 121 -17.86 -10.09 2.64
N TYR A 122 -16.98 -10.56 1.79
CA TYR A 122 -16.12 -11.71 2.09
C TYR A 122 -14.76 -11.22 2.61
N LYS A 123 -14.25 -11.82 3.68
CA LYS A 123 -12.87 -11.61 4.15
C LYS A 123 -12.10 -12.91 4.03
N SER A 124 -10.87 -12.83 3.53
CA SER A 124 -9.93 -13.94 3.63
C SER A 124 -9.34 -13.98 5.03
N LYS A 125 -9.31 -15.17 5.63
CA LYS A 125 -8.64 -15.45 6.90
C LYS A 125 -7.77 -16.69 6.70
N TRP A 126 -6.47 -16.47 6.69
CA TRP A 126 -5.51 -17.57 6.61
C TRP A 126 -5.64 -18.50 7.83
N LYS A 127 -5.67 -19.81 7.56
CA LYS A 127 -5.75 -20.87 8.57
C LYS A 127 -4.59 -21.84 8.32
N ASN A 128 -3.53 -21.79 9.15
CA ASN A 128 -2.35 -22.67 8.97
C ASN A 128 -2.72 -24.16 8.84
N ASN A 129 -3.72 -24.62 9.60
CA ASN A 129 -4.19 -26.00 9.56
C ASN A 129 -4.82 -26.40 8.22
N ASN A 130 -5.22 -25.41 7.40
CA ASN A 130 -5.84 -25.62 6.09
C ASN A 130 -4.89 -25.27 4.94
N ALA A 131 -3.60 -25.02 5.22
CA ALA A 131 -2.61 -24.65 4.20
C ALA A 131 -2.45 -25.73 3.12
N ASN A 132 -2.42 -27.01 3.51
CA ASN A 132 -2.32 -28.12 2.54
C ASN A 132 -3.57 -28.21 1.66
N VAL A 133 -4.76 -28.01 2.23
CA VAL A 133 -6.02 -27.99 1.46
C VAL A 133 -6.02 -26.84 0.46
N PHE A 134 -5.49 -25.68 0.85
CA PHE A 134 -5.33 -24.55 -0.07
C PHE A 134 -4.39 -24.89 -1.23
N LEU A 135 -3.22 -25.48 -0.92
CA LEU A 135 -2.24 -25.89 -1.92
C LEU A 135 -2.77 -26.94 -2.89
N GLU A 136 -3.46 -27.97 -2.39
CA GLU A 136 -4.09 -29.02 -3.20
C GLU A 136 -5.21 -28.48 -4.11
N ASN A 137 -5.76 -27.31 -3.79
CA ASN A 137 -6.82 -26.67 -4.56
C ASN A 137 -6.34 -25.50 -5.43
N LEU A 138 -5.05 -25.18 -5.41
CA LEU A 138 -4.41 -24.43 -6.48
C LEU A 138 -4.33 -25.36 -7.69
N ASN A 139 -5.33 -25.26 -8.57
CA ASN A 139 -5.43 -26.11 -9.76
C ASN A 139 -4.29 -25.80 -10.74
N ASP A 140 -3.36 -26.74 -10.89
CA ASP A 140 -2.24 -26.66 -11.81
C ASP A 140 -2.68 -26.41 -13.26
N GLU A 141 -3.84 -26.94 -13.69
CA GLU A 141 -4.37 -26.70 -15.04
C GLU A 141 -4.72 -25.22 -15.24
N ASN A 142 -5.40 -24.59 -14.27
CA ASN A 142 -5.76 -23.18 -14.35
C ASN A 142 -4.52 -22.26 -14.31
N ILE A 143 -3.48 -22.68 -13.57
CA ILE A 143 -2.20 -21.97 -13.51
C ILE A 143 -1.48 -22.11 -14.85
N HIS A 144 -1.47 -23.30 -15.44
CA HIS A 144 -0.88 -23.54 -16.74
C HIS A 144 -1.57 -22.72 -17.84
N ASP A 145 -2.90 -22.72 -17.88
CA ASP A 145 -3.69 -21.90 -18.80
C ASP A 145 -3.38 -20.39 -18.67
N LEU A 146 -3.18 -19.92 -17.43
CA LEU A 146 -2.80 -18.53 -17.19
C LEU A 146 -1.39 -18.24 -17.71
N VAL A 147 -0.43 -19.13 -17.48
CA VAL A 147 0.95 -18.99 -17.97
C VAL A 147 0.97 -19.01 -19.49
N GLU A 148 0.28 -19.95 -20.13
CA GLU A 148 0.17 -20.02 -21.59
C GLU A 148 -0.47 -18.74 -22.17
N LYS A 149 -1.52 -18.22 -21.53
CA LYS A 149 -2.12 -16.94 -21.93
C LYS A 149 -1.12 -15.80 -21.85
N LEU A 150 -0.29 -15.75 -20.80
CA LEU A 150 0.73 -14.72 -20.62
C LEU A 150 1.85 -14.83 -21.66
N GLU A 151 2.29 -16.05 -21.96
CA GLU A 151 3.33 -16.30 -22.97
C GLU A 151 2.87 -15.95 -24.39
N ASN A 152 1.59 -16.12 -24.67
CA ASN A 152 0.99 -15.79 -25.97
C ASN A 152 0.47 -14.35 -26.08
N LEU A 153 0.70 -13.49 -25.09
CA LEU A 153 0.31 -12.08 -25.20
C LEU A 153 1.13 -11.36 -26.27
N ASP A 154 0.44 -10.68 -27.18
CA ASP A 154 1.08 -9.72 -28.08
C ASP A 154 1.54 -8.50 -27.29
N VAL A 155 2.84 -8.46 -26.99
CA VAL A 155 3.50 -7.40 -26.22
C VAL A 155 3.28 -6.02 -26.85
N ASN A 156 3.05 -5.94 -28.16
CA ASN A 156 2.84 -4.67 -28.86
C ASN A 156 1.43 -4.10 -28.68
N ASN A 157 0.48 -4.88 -28.14
CA ASN A 157 -0.93 -4.51 -28.05
C ASN A 157 -1.51 -4.70 -26.64
N ILE A 158 -0.67 -4.65 -25.61
CA ILE A 158 -1.11 -4.71 -24.21
C ILE A 158 -1.79 -3.40 -23.83
N ASN A 159 -3.03 -3.48 -23.37
CA ASN A 159 -3.79 -2.36 -22.83
C ASN A 159 -4.27 -2.65 -21.40
N VAL A 160 -4.95 -1.67 -20.78
CA VAL A 160 -5.45 -1.77 -19.40
C VAL A 160 -6.44 -2.93 -19.23
N GLU A 161 -7.24 -3.23 -20.24
CA GLU A 161 -8.18 -4.34 -20.23
C GLU A 161 -7.46 -5.68 -20.19
N THR A 162 -6.40 -5.85 -20.98
CA THR A 162 -5.52 -7.03 -20.94
C THR A 162 -4.96 -7.26 -19.54
N VAL A 163 -4.43 -6.20 -18.91
CA VAL A 163 -3.87 -6.28 -17.54
C VAL A 163 -4.96 -6.63 -16.52
N ASN A 164 -6.13 -5.99 -16.60
CA ASN A 164 -7.24 -6.29 -15.69
C ASN A 164 -7.73 -7.73 -15.85
N ASN A 165 -7.79 -8.26 -17.06
CA ASN A 165 -8.20 -9.64 -17.32
C ASN A 165 -7.20 -10.65 -16.73
N VAL A 166 -5.90 -10.39 -16.82
CA VAL A 166 -4.88 -11.21 -16.15
C VAL A 166 -5.07 -11.18 -14.63
N ILE A 167 -5.25 -9.98 -14.05
CA ILE A 167 -5.47 -9.83 -12.61
C ILE A 167 -6.72 -10.58 -12.15
N LEU A 168 -7.83 -10.48 -12.90
CA LEU A 168 -9.07 -11.18 -12.59
C LEU A 168 -8.88 -12.70 -12.63
N ASN A 169 -8.15 -13.23 -13.60
CA ASN A 169 -7.83 -14.66 -13.69
C ASN A 169 -6.97 -15.13 -12.50
N CYS A 170 -5.90 -14.40 -12.17
CA CYS A 170 -5.07 -14.67 -10.98
C CYS A 170 -5.93 -14.71 -9.71
N ASN A 171 -6.75 -13.68 -9.51
CA ASN A 171 -7.61 -13.56 -8.34
C ASN A 171 -8.62 -14.70 -8.27
N SER A 172 -9.19 -15.13 -9.40
CA SER A 172 -10.11 -16.26 -9.43
C SER A 172 -9.45 -17.56 -8.99
N ILE A 173 -8.21 -17.84 -9.44
CA ILE A 173 -7.47 -19.05 -9.04
C ILE A 173 -7.27 -19.07 -7.53
N ILE A 174 -6.76 -17.97 -6.98
CA ILE A 174 -6.47 -17.84 -5.54
C ILE A 174 -7.77 -17.89 -4.72
N LYS A 175 -8.84 -17.22 -5.18
CA LYS A 175 -10.12 -17.19 -4.48
C LYS A 175 -10.76 -18.58 -4.44
N ASN A 176 -10.74 -19.32 -5.55
CA ASN A 176 -11.29 -20.67 -5.60
C ASN A 176 -10.54 -21.63 -4.67
N ALA A 177 -9.21 -21.54 -4.62
CA ALA A 177 -8.41 -22.32 -3.67
C ALA A 177 -8.73 -21.96 -2.20
N ALA A 178 -8.87 -20.66 -1.90
CA ALA A 178 -9.22 -20.17 -0.58
C ALA A 178 -10.63 -20.59 -0.15
N ASP A 179 -11.59 -20.59 -1.06
CA ASP A 179 -12.98 -20.98 -0.80
C ASP A 179 -13.05 -22.46 -0.38
N LYS A 180 -12.41 -23.34 -1.16
CA LYS A 180 -12.35 -24.78 -0.87
C LYS A 180 -11.58 -25.10 0.42
N ALA A 181 -10.63 -24.25 0.80
CA ALA A 181 -9.89 -24.37 2.05
C ALA A 181 -10.62 -23.75 3.26
N ASP A 182 -11.88 -23.31 3.10
CA ASP A 182 -12.67 -22.60 4.14
C ASP A 182 -11.90 -21.39 4.71
N MET A 183 -11.14 -20.71 3.85
CA MET A 183 -10.40 -19.49 4.20
C MET A 183 -11.15 -18.23 3.79
N ILE A 184 -12.27 -18.37 3.09
CA ILE A 184 -13.21 -17.28 2.81
C ILE A 184 -14.34 -17.35 3.82
N VAL A 185 -14.45 -16.32 4.66
CA VAL A 185 -15.51 -16.28 5.67
C VAL A 185 -16.51 -15.21 5.27
N GLU A 186 -17.79 -15.61 5.29
CA GLU A 186 -18.92 -14.68 5.17
C GLU A 186 -18.84 -13.69 6.33
N PHE A 187 -18.51 -12.43 6.03
CA PHE A 187 -18.56 -11.39 7.02
C PHE A 187 -19.94 -10.76 6.98
N LYS A 188 -20.84 -11.29 7.83
CA LYS A 188 -22.01 -10.52 8.24
C LYS A 188 -21.51 -9.40 9.15
N PRO A 189 -21.62 -8.13 8.75
CA PRO A 189 -21.28 -7.05 9.67
C PRO A 189 -22.16 -7.23 10.90
N ARG A 190 -21.54 -7.41 12.07
CA ARG A 190 -22.29 -7.23 13.31
C ARG A 190 -22.74 -5.77 13.31
N THR A 191 -24.04 -5.52 13.34
CA THR A 191 -24.58 -4.26 13.84
C THR A 191 -24.20 -4.18 15.31
N VAL A 192 -23.00 -3.67 15.54
CA VAL A 192 -22.58 -3.18 16.83
C VAL A 192 -22.89 -1.69 16.76
N ASP A 193 -23.86 -1.24 17.55
CA ASP A 193 -23.93 0.16 17.92
C ASP A 193 -22.64 0.47 18.68
N LEU A 194 -21.62 0.93 17.95
CA LEU A 194 -20.43 1.67 18.38
C LEU A 194 -19.46 1.78 17.17
N VAL A 195 -19.52 2.96 16.55
CA VAL A 195 -18.47 3.72 15.82
C VAL A 195 -17.48 2.90 14.97
N SER A 196 -17.75 2.93 13.67
CA SER A 196 -17.19 2.13 12.58
C SER A 196 -15.76 2.46 12.14
N GLY A 197 -14.99 1.43 11.74
CA GLY A 197 -14.20 1.49 10.51
C GLY A 197 -12.70 1.14 10.55
N GLN A 198 -12.34 -0.16 10.67
CA GLN A 198 -11.00 -0.64 10.30
C GLN A 198 -11.07 -1.71 9.20
N LYS A 199 -10.44 -1.45 8.04
CA LYS A 199 -10.03 -2.43 7.03
C LYS A 199 -8.68 -2.02 6.39
N ASN A 200 -7.90 -3.04 6.03
CA ASN A 200 -6.47 -3.01 5.73
C ASN A 200 -6.06 -2.00 4.64
N VAL A 201 -5.04 -1.20 4.93
CA VAL A 201 -4.31 -0.35 3.99
C VAL A 201 -2.90 -0.92 3.86
N ASN A 202 -2.44 -1.18 2.63
CA ASN A 202 -1.06 -1.62 2.38
C ASN A 202 -0.11 -0.47 2.69
N LEU A 203 0.45 -0.49 3.90
CA LEU A 203 1.55 0.38 4.31
C LEU A 203 2.86 -0.38 4.08
N ILE A 204 3.67 0.10 3.15
CA ILE A 204 5.05 -0.38 3.01
C ILE A 204 5.94 0.58 3.79
N LEU A 205 6.20 0.27 5.05
CA LEU A 205 7.34 0.83 5.78
C LEU A 205 8.60 0.11 5.30
N ILE A 206 9.37 0.77 4.42
CA ILE A 206 10.68 0.24 4.02
C ILE A 206 11.71 0.71 5.05
N LYS A 207 12.09 -0.18 5.96
CA LYS A 207 13.30 -0.03 6.77
C LYS A 207 14.48 -0.51 5.92
N ILE A 208 15.33 0.41 5.46
CA ILE A 208 16.61 0.03 4.85
C ILE A 208 17.61 -0.13 5.99
N VAL A 209 17.81 -1.36 6.45
CA VAL A 209 18.91 -1.69 7.36
C VAL A 209 20.21 -1.66 6.54
N ILE A 210 21.14 -0.77 6.90
CA ILE A 210 22.51 -0.75 6.37
C ILE A 210 23.43 -1.37 7.41
#